data_AF-A0A1I4J1X3-F1
#
_entry.id   AF-A0A1I4J1X3-F1
#
_cell.length_a   1.000
_cell.length_b   1.000
_cell.length_c   1.000
_cell.angle_alpha   90.00
_cell.angle_beta   90.00
_cell.angle_gamma   90.00
#
_symmetry.space_group_name_H-M   'P 1'
#
loop_
_entity.id
_entity.type
_entity.pdbx_description
1 polymer ?
#
loop_
_entity_poly.entity_id
_entity_poly.type
_entity_poly.pdbx_seq_one_letter_code
_entity_poly.pdbx_strand_id
1 'polypeptide(L)'
;MAVWTFPLKSINGSNMYSDKDFRRFYANIFSSGIIPNVDFEENLSLQVLQTEIPSMSIRVGPGVDMINGGHIMNTNFKSFSVPAPLTTQKRIDCIVVQWNESTNSGDIIYKKNTTQVIRSQSIWEHKLAEVVVPANATSISQVNIKDTRADPEVCGYSSPFEQINVGDLAAQFRALTDSYSLEFQEWFQNLKNQLDDNQAANLQNQIDNSIHDRGQVPKGTDLDLLIKAGFYVASDIVPDIELMNYPKGISLDNTGTIYAQIVVFKNASSTMIKQVFYDQQSTDEYTRSYANNAWQAWQKVATTDNIEEITAGNTNEFIPLTMAKGFTANRAEYCIKNGWIFITVQGARPNSTVTGKSYYTFLTLPTAITAHITHNEGFMWSNFQGGGTTYSGGILTNGQVQLYLTPTSNSLASNHRFSFNMVIPMRNT
;
A
#
# COMPACT_ATOMS: atom_id res chain seq x y z
N MET A 1 76.76 -43.59 -3.02
CA MET A 1 77.15 -43.12 -4.37
C MET A 1 76.84 -41.63 -4.46
N ALA A 2 77.79 -40.81 -4.94
CA ALA A 2 77.62 -39.36 -5.06
C ALA A 2 76.87 -38.93 -6.35
N VAL A 3 76.79 -39.81 -7.35
CA VAL A 3 76.11 -39.57 -8.63
C VAL A 3 75.15 -40.74 -8.89
N TRP A 4 73.91 -40.43 -9.26
CA TRP A 4 72.88 -41.39 -9.65
C TRP A 4 72.49 -41.14 -11.10
N THR A 5 72.52 -42.18 -11.94
CA THR A 5 72.27 -42.10 -13.39
C THR A 5 71.10 -43.01 -13.74
N PHE A 6 70.08 -42.47 -14.40
CA PHE A 6 68.88 -43.19 -14.79
C PHE A 6 68.23 -42.54 -16.05
N PRO A 7 67.76 -43.31 -17.05
CA PRO A 7 67.95 -44.75 -17.22
C PRO A 7 69.30 -45.07 -17.89
N LEU A 8 69.94 -46.16 -17.45
CA LEU A 8 71.03 -46.85 -18.13
C LEU A 8 70.55 -47.79 -19.25
N LYS A 9 71.37 -47.95 -20.30
CA LYS A 9 71.14 -49.00 -21.30
C LYS A 9 71.30 -50.37 -20.63
N SER A 10 70.35 -51.29 -20.86
CA SER A 10 70.53 -52.69 -20.44
C SER A 10 71.58 -53.36 -21.32
N ILE A 11 72.64 -53.90 -20.72
CA ILE A 11 73.69 -54.67 -21.39
C ILE A 11 73.59 -56.10 -20.88
N ASN A 12 73.26 -57.05 -21.75
CA ASN A 12 73.09 -58.48 -21.42
C ASN A 12 72.15 -58.75 -20.22
N GLY A 13 71.12 -57.92 -20.01
CA GLY A 13 70.15 -58.08 -18.91
C GLY A 13 70.65 -57.67 -17.51
N SER A 14 71.86 -57.09 -17.40
CA SER A 14 72.49 -56.76 -16.11
C SER A 14 71.87 -55.57 -15.37
N ASN A 15 71.21 -54.65 -16.07
CA ASN A 15 70.59 -53.47 -15.47
C ASN A 15 69.07 -53.66 -15.38
N MET A 16 68.62 -54.23 -14.26
CA MET A 16 67.21 -54.29 -13.89
C MET A 16 66.91 -53.15 -12.91
N TYR A 17 65.86 -52.37 -13.19
CA TYR A 17 65.42 -51.30 -12.31
C TYR A 17 64.49 -51.84 -11.24
N SER A 18 64.67 -51.34 -10.02
CA SER A 18 63.73 -51.55 -8.94
C SER A 18 62.55 -50.57 -9.03
N ASP A 19 61.48 -50.89 -8.32
CA ASP A 19 60.40 -49.96 -7.98
C ASP A 19 60.93 -48.64 -7.40
N LYS A 20 61.97 -48.71 -6.55
CA LYS A 20 62.62 -47.53 -5.95
C LYS A 20 63.31 -46.64 -6.97
N ASP A 21 63.90 -47.21 -8.03
CA ASP A 21 64.55 -46.42 -9.09
C ASP A 21 63.52 -45.59 -9.87
N PHE A 22 62.38 -46.19 -10.23
CA PHE A 22 61.29 -45.49 -10.90
C PHE A 22 60.60 -44.46 -10.00
N ARG A 23 60.34 -44.79 -8.73
CA ARG A 23 59.78 -43.81 -7.78
C ARG A 23 60.70 -42.61 -7.62
N ARG A 24 62.02 -42.82 -7.50
CA ARG A 24 63.00 -41.74 -7.43
C ARG A 24 63.02 -40.89 -8.70
N PHE A 25 62.88 -41.52 -9.87
CA PHE A 25 62.77 -40.79 -11.14
C PHE A 25 61.52 -39.89 -11.16
N TYR A 26 60.35 -40.42 -10.80
CA TYR A 26 59.11 -39.63 -10.77
C TYR A 26 59.14 -38.52 -9.73
N ALA A 27 59.71 -38.76 -8.54
CA ALA A 27 59.84 -37.75 -7.49
C ALA A 27 60.77 -36.57 -7.87
N ASN A 28 61.66 -36.75 -8.86
CA ASN A 28 62.48 -35.64 -9.39
C ASN A 28 61.72 -34.78 -10.39
N ILE A 29 60.67 -35.32 -11.01
CA ILE A 29 59.86 -34.60 -12.00
C ILE A 29 58.66 -33.96 -11.30
N PHE A 30 57.97 -34.70 -10.44
CA PHE A 30 56.71 -34.31 -9.84
C PHE A 30 56.82 -34.10 -8.33
N SER A 31 56.23 -33.02 -7.84
CA SER A 31 56.00 -32.83 -6.41
C SER A 31 55.00 -33.85 -5.86
N SER A 32 55.08 -34.14 -4.56
CA SER A 32 54.06 -34.96 -3.88
C SER A 32 52.75 -34.16 -3.78
N GLY A 33 51.61 -34.78 -4.08
CA GLY A 33 50.27 -34.18 -4.01
C GLY A 33 49.25 -34.85 -4.94
N ILE A 34 48.02 -34.33 -4.93
CA ILE A 34 46.93 -34.79 -5.79
C ILE A 34 47.23 -34.47 -7.25
N ILE A 35 47.06 -35.44 -8.15
CA ILE A 35 47.16 -35.20 -9.59
C ILE A 35 45.77 -34.76 -10.09
N PRO A 36 45.56 -33.48 -10.46
CA PRO A 36 44.22 -32.96 -10.71
C PRO A 36 43.63 -33.42 -12.05
N ASN A 37 44.47 -33.77 -13.02
CA ASN A 37 44.04 -34.05 -14.39
C ASN A 37 44.50 -35.45 -14.81
N VAL A 38 43.68 -36.44 -14.47
CA VAL A 38 43.89 -37.86 -14.83
C VAL A 38 42.75 -38.35 -15.72
N ASP A 39 43.07 -39.22 -16.67
CA ASP A 39 42.12 -39.79 -17.64
C ASP A 39 41.31 -40.92 -16.98
N PHE A 40 40.37 -40.55 -16.09
CA PHE A 40 39.35 -41.43 -15.52
C PHE A 40 37.95 -40.94 -15.90
N GLU A 41 37.05 -41.89 -16.10
CA GLU A 41 35.62 -41.64 -16.07
C GLU A 41 35.27 -41.02 -14.70
N GLU A 42 34.70 -39.81 -14.71
CA GLU A 42 34.37 -39.04 -13.51
C GLU A 42 35.57 -38.77 -12.57
N ASN A 43 36.71 -38.31 -13.12
CA ASN A 43 37.83 -37.84 -12.30
C ASN A 43 37.38 -36.75 -11.31
N LEU A 44 37.37 -37.09 -10.02
CA LEU A 44 37.07 -36.19 -8.91
C LEU A 44 38.32 -35.81 -8.11
N SER A 45 39.51 -36.20 -8.58
CA SER A 45 40.78 -35.92 -7.91
C SER A 45 40.79 -36.34 -6.43
N LEU A 46 40.23 -37.52 -6.13
CA LEU A 46 40.09 -38.03 -4.75
C LEU A 46 39.23 -37.14 -3.83
N GLN A 47 38.24 -36.43 -4.37
CA GLN A 47 37.34 -35.63 -3.54
C GLN A 47 36.57 -36.51 -2.55
N VAL A 48 36.46 -36.05 -1.30
CA VAL A 48 35.61 -36.66 -0.29
C VAL A 48 34.21 -36.05 -0.39
N LEU A 49 33.21 -36.90 -0.57
CA LEU A 49 31.82 -36.52 -0.80
C LEU A 49 30.90 -37.27 0.17
N GLN A 50 29.74 -36.67 0.46
CA GLN A 50 28.62 -37.38 1.09
C GLN A 50 28.12 -38.54 0.20
N THR A 51 27.44 -39.51 0.80
CA THR A 51 26.72 -40.56 0.04
C THR A 51 25.44 -40.00 -0.57
N GLU A 52 24.99 -40.59 -1.69
CA GLU A 52 23.77 -40.16 -2.39
C GLU A 52 22.52 -40.32 -1.53
N ILE A 53 22.44 -41.44 -0.82
CA ILE A 53 21.45 -41.66 0.22
C ILE A 53 22.07 -41.20 1.54
N PRO A 54 21.46 -40.24 2.27
CA PRO A 54 21.98 -39.78 3.55
C PRO A 54 22.22 -40.94 4.52
N SER A 55 23.47 -41.10 4.97
CA SER A 55 23.87 -42.17 5.88
C SER A 55 25.09 -41.76 6.70
N MET A 56 25.44 -42.55 7.71
CA MET A 56 26.72 -42.43 8.45
C MET A 56 27.88 -43.03 7.64
N SER A 57 28.01 -42.59 6.38
CA SER A 57 29.08 -42.97 5.48
C SER A 57 29.47 -41.79 4.58
N ILE A 58 30.68 -41.83 4.08
CA ILE A 58 31.22 -40.90 3.08
C ILE A 58 31.89 -41.71 1.98
N ARG A 59 32.13 -41.09 0.83
CA ARG A 59 32.80 -41.73 -0.30
C ARG A 59 33.91 -40.86 -0.85
N VAL A 60 35.01 -41.47 -1.27
CA VAL A 60 36.12 -40.82 -1.95
C VAL A 60 36.01 -41.13 -3.42
N GLY A 61 35.95 -40.09 -4.26
CA GLY A 61 35.82 -40.23 -5.71
C GLY A 61 37.08 -40.77 -6.39
N PRO A 62 36.99 -41.10 -7.69
CA PRO A 62 38.14 -41.48 -8.50
C PRO A 62 39.22 -40.39 -8.52
N GLY A 63 40.48 -40.78 -8.61
CA GLY A 63 41.62 -39.87 -8.69
C GLY A 63 42.95 -40.51 -8.31
N VAL A 64 44.03 -39.72 -8.37
CA VAL A 64 45.39 -40.16 -8.04
C VAL A 64 46.06 -39.18 -7.10
N ASP A 65 46.75 -39.69 -6.10
CA ASP A 65 47.71 -38.96 -5.27
C ASP A 65 49.11 -39.50 -5.52
N MET A 66 50.11 -38.62 -5.50
CA MET A 66 51.51 -38.96 -5.62
C MET A 66 52.23 -38.66 -4.30
N ILE A 67 52.88 -39.67 -3.74
CA ILE A 67 53.71 -39.56 -2.54
C ILE A 67 55.11 -40.07 -2.85
N ASN A 68 56.09 -39.17 -2.88
CA ASN A 68 57.50 -39.47 -3.14
C ASN A 68 57.70 -40.35 -4.39
N GLY A 69 57.00 -40.00 -5.49
CA GLY A 69 57.05 -40.73 -6.76
C GLY A 69 56.26 -42.05 -6.81
N GLY A 70 55.62 -42.46 -5.72
CA GLY A 70 54.65 -43.55 -5.69
C GLY A 70 53.23 -43.04 -5.95
N HIS A 71 52.47 -43.73 -6.80
CA HIS A 71 51.10 -43.35 -7.12
C HIS A 71 50.11 -44.19 -6.29
N ILE A 72 49.13 -43.52 -5.69
CA ILE A 72 47.96 -44.14 -5.07
C ILE A 72 46.75 -43.77 -5.91
N MET A 73 46.19 -44.76 -6.58
CA MET A 73 45.14 -44.57 -7.58
C MET A 73 43.85 -45.23 -7.13
N ASN A 74 42.80 -44.42 -7.01
CA ASN A 74 41.45 -44.86 -6.74
C ASN A 74 40.64 -44.77 -8.04
N THR A 75 40.20 -45.89 -8.60
CA THR A 75 39.56 -45.94 -9.92
C THR A 75 38.04 -45.82 -9.86
N ASN A 76 37.43 -45.94 -8.68
CA ASN A 76 35.99 -45.84 -8.47
C ASN A 76 35.70 -45.26 -7.07
N PHE A 77 34.44 -44.94 -6.76
CA PHE A 77 34.05 -44.48 -5.43
C PHE A 77 34.43 -45.49 -4.34
N LYS A 78 35.28 -45.07 -3.39
CA LYS A 78 35.63 -45.85 -2.21
C LYS A 78 34.86 -45.34 -0.99
N SER A 79 33.97 -46.17 -0.46
CA SER A 79 33.11 -45.82 0.68
C SER A 79 33.78 -46.10 2.02
N PHE A 80 33.53 -45.22 2.99
CA PHE A 80 33.99 -45.34 4.37
C PHE A 80 32.80 -45.19 5.30
N SER A 81 32.61 -46.17 6.20
CA SER A 81 31.64 -46.05 7.28
C SER A 81 32.20 -45.13 8.36
N VAL A 82 31.41 -44.12 8.73
CA VAL A 82 31.74 -43.18 9.80
C VAL A 82 31.26 -43.80 11.12
N PRO A 83 32.15 -44.05 12.10
CA PRO A 83 31.75 -44.63 13.38
C PRO A 83 30.69 -43.79 14.09
N ALA A 84 29.88 -44.41 14.95
CA ALA A 84 28.77 -43.76 15.65
C ALA A 84 29.18 -42.40 16.28
N PRO A 85 28.34 -41.36 16.20
CA PRO A 85 28.63 -40.05 16.75
C PRO A 85 28.70 -40.10 18.28
N LEU A 86 29.33 -39.10 18.88
CA LEU A 86 29.22 -38.90 20.34
C LEU A 86 27.85 -38.29 20.66
N THR A 87 27.33 -38.53 21.86
CA THR A 87 25.99 -38.06 22.25
C THR A 87 25.97 -36.60 22.70
N THR A 88 27.09 -36.08 23.19
CA THR A 88 27.17 -34.77 23.85
C THR A 88 28.01 -33.74 23.11
N GLN A 89 28.97 -34.15 22.27
CA GLN A 89 29.89 -33.22 21.60
C GLN A 89 30.15 -33.61 20.15
N LYS A 90 30.40 -32.62 19.30
CA LYS A 90 30.91 -32.86 17.94
C LYS A 90 32.37 -33.31 18.00
N ARG A 91 32.78 -34.15 17.05
CA ARG A 91 34.19 -34.50 16.84
C ARG A 91 34.60 -34.25 15.39
N ILE A 92 35.90 -34.23 15.14
CA ILE A 92 36.47 -34.07 13.79
C ILE A 92 37.31 -35.29 13.48
N ASP A 93 36.94 -35.97 12.42
CA ASP A 93 37.65 -37.11 11.84
C ASP A 93 38.37 -36.63 10.55
N CYS A 94 39.32 -37.39 10.00
CA CYS A 94 39.94 -37.02 8.73
C CYS A 94 40.14 -38.22 7.79
N ILE A 95 40.10 -37.95 6.48
CA ILE A 95 40.50 -38.89 5.45
C ILE A 95 41.89 -38.51 4.96
N VAL A 96 42.78 -39.50 4.91
CA VAL A 96 44.14 -39.33 4.38
C VAL A 96 44.42 -40.34 3.29
N VAL A 97 45.24 -39.98 2.32
CA VAL A 97 46.00 -40.96 1.52
C VAL A 97 47.28 -41.24 2.29
N GLN A 98 47.60 -42.51 2.49
CA GLN A 98 48.80 -42.95 3.19
C GLN A 98 49.66 -43.79 2.26
N TRP A 99 50.96 -43.55 2.28
CA TRP A 99 51.97 -44.46 1.75
C TRP A 99 52.75 -45.09 2.90
N ASN A 100 52.94 -46.41 2.85
CA ASN A 100 53.75 -47.17 3.79
C ASN A 100 54.95 -47.79 3.08
N GLU A 101 56.16 -47.34 3.43
CA GLU A 101 57.42 -47.81 2.85
C GLU A 101 57.80 -49.23 3.27
N SER A 102 57.30 -49.71 4.42
CA SER A 102 57.62 -51.06 4.92
C SER A 102 56.87 -52.14 4.13
N THR A 103 55.65 -51.84 3.72
CA THR A 103 54.80 -52.73 2.92
C THR A 103 54.82 -52.37 1.43
N ASN A 104 55.48 -51.26 1.06
CA ASN A 104 55.52 -50.71 -0.29
C ASN A 104 54.13 -50.57 -0.92
N SER A 105 53.19 -50.06 -0.13
CA SER A 105 51.78 -49.98 -0.51
C SER A 105 51.18 -48.65 -0.08
N GLY A 106 50.27 -48.12 -0.89
CA GLY A 106 49.45 -46.98 -0.53
C GLY A 106 47.98 -47.34 -0.35
N ASP A 107 47.29 -46.65 0.55
CA ASP A 107 45.84 -46.75 0.70
C ASP A 107 45.20 -45.44 1.20
N ILE A 108 43.89 -45.31 1.03
CA ILE A 108 43.08 -44.23 1.60
C ILE A 108 42.56 -44.70 2.96
N ILE A 109 42.84 -43.94 4.01
CA ILE A 109 42.59 -44.29 5.40
C ILE A 109 41.68 -43.27 6.07
N TYR A 110 40.69 -43.78 6.80
CA TYR A 110 39.86 -43.01 7.71
C TYR A 110 40.50 -42.95 9.10
N LYS A 111 40.70 -41.75 9.65
CA LYS A 111 41.26 -41.53 11.00
C LYS A 111 40.20 -40.86 11.88
N LYS A 112 39.82 -41.57 12.95
CA LYS A 112 38.83 -41.10 13.92
C LYS A 112 39.46 -40.16 14.95
N ASN A 113 38.76 -39.08 15.26
CA ASN A 113 39.02 -38.14 16.34
C ASN A 113 40.43 -37.53 16.29
N THR A 114 40.92 -37.25 15.08
CA THR A 114 42.22 -36.63 14.84
C THR A 114 42.21 -35.95 13.46
N THR A 115 42.97 -34.87 13.34
CA THR A 115 43.23 -34.16 12.09
C THR A 115 44.72 -34.18 11.71
N GLN A 116 45.53 -34.90 12.49
CA GLN A 116 46.98 -34.97 12.33
C GLN A 116 47.36 -35.92 11.21
N VAL A 117 48.28 -35.46 10.36
CA VAL A 117 48.95 -36.28 9.33
C VAL A 117 50.29 -36.79 9.84
N ILE A 118 50.67 -37.99 9.40
CA ILE A 118 51.97 -38.58 9.67
C ILE A 118 52.90 -38.29 8.48
N ARG A 119 54.02 -37.61 8.73
CA ARG A 119 55.08 -37.35 7.74
C ARG A 119 56.41 -37.85 8.29
N SER A 120 56.66 -39.15 8.13
CA SER A 120 57.84 -39.85 8.62
C SER A 120 58.52 -40.61 7.47
N GLN A 121 59.69 -41.21 7.73
CA GLN A 121 60.38 -42.02 6.72
C GLN A 121 59.65 -43.33 6.38
N SER A 122 58.84 -43.88 7.30
CA SER A 122 58.14 -45.15 7.11
C SER A 122 56.71 -44.97 6.61
N ILE A 123 56.06 -43.91 7.05
CA ILE A 123 54.67 -43.58 6.72
C ILE A 123 54.60 -42.11 6.34
N TRP A 124 53.98 -41.84 5.20
CA TRP A 124 53.72 -40.49 4.72
C TRP A 124 52.25 -40.33 4.34
N GLU A 125 51.63 -39.22 4.75
CA GLU A 125 50.20 -38.98 4.56
C GLU A 125 49.91 -37.60 3.94
N HIS A 126 48.90 -37.58 3.06
CA HIS A 126 48.23 -36.39 2.58
C HIS A 126 46.77 -36.36 3.05
N LYS A 127 46.32 -35.25 3.65
CA LYS A 127 44.94 -35.13 4.12
C LYS A 127 44.01 -34.65 3.00
N LEU A 128 43.03 -35.47 2.65
CA LEU A 128 42.02 -35.13 1.65
C LEU A 128 40.94 -34.23 2.21
N ALA A 129 40.42 -34.55 3.40
CA ALA A 129 39.36 -33.77 4.03
C ALA A 129 39.32 -33.96 5.55
N GLU A 130 38.73 -32.97 6.22
CA GLU A 130 38.25 -33.05 7.60
C GLU A 130 36.74 -33.26 7.60
N VAL A 131 36.27 -34.20 8.42
CA VAL A 131 34.86 -34.60 8.50
C VAL A 131 34.36 -34.27 9.90
N VAL A 132 33.51 -33.26 9.99
CA VAL A 132 32.82 -32.92 11.24
C VAL A 132 31.72 -33.95 11.45
N VAL A 133 31.74 -34.64 12.58
CA VAL A 133 30.65 -35.54 13.00
C VAL A 133 29.88 -34.84 14.12
N PRO A 134 28.69 -34.28 13.84
CA PRO A 134 27.85 -33.65 14.85
C PRO A 134 27.40 -34.63 15.93
N ALA A 135 27.05 -34.10 17.11
CA ALA A 135 26.47 -34.92 18.16
C ALA A 135 25.13 -35.52 17.68
N ASN A 136 24.90 -36.80 17.98
CA ASN A 136 23.68 -37.54 17.59
C ASN A 136 23.37 -37.56 16.08
N ALA A 137 24.38 -37.35 15.21
CA ALA A 137 24.18 -37.38 13.77
C ALA A 137 23.69 -38.75 13.26
N THR A 138 22.71 -38.72 12.36
CA THR A 138 22.21 -39.91 11.64
C THR A 138 22.73 -39.99 10.20
N SER A 139 23.33 -38.89 9.70
CA SER A 139 23.99 -38.82 8.41
C SER A 139 25.09 -37.76 8.41
N ILE A 140 26.01 -37.85 7.45
CA ILE A 140 27.03 -36.84 7.17
C ILE A 140 26.65 -36.10 5.90
N SER A 141 26.47 -34.77 6.01
CA SER A 141 26.17 -33.92 4.87
C SER A 141 27.43 -33.28 4.29
N GLN A 142 27.36 -32.78 3.05
CA GLN A 142 28.52 -32.18 2.37
C GLN A 142 29.09 -30.97 3.12
N VAL A 143 28.26 -30.18 3.80
CA VAL A 143 28.72 -29.04 4.62
C VAL A 143 29.56 -29.47 5.82
N ASN A 144 29.46 -30.73 6.23
CA ASN A 144 30.30 -31.30 7.29
C ASN A 144 31.67 -31.77 6.78
N ILE A 145 31.92 -31.74 5.47
CA ILE A 145 33.17 -32.19 4.85
C ILE A 145 33.94 -30.97 4.38
N LYS A 146 35.03 -30.66 5.07
CA LYS A 146 35.96 -29.60 4.68
C LYS A 146 37.07 -30.18 3.83
N ASP A 147 37.11 -29.78 2.56
CA ASP A 147 38.15 -30.18 1.60
C ASP A 147 39.50 -29.53 1.97
N THR A 148 40.56 -30.35 2.05
CA THR A 148 41.92 -29.90 2.37
C THR A 148 42.93 -30.23 1.27
N ARG A 149 42.49 -30.72 0.09
CA ARG A 149 43.38 -31.12 -1.00
C ARG A 149 44.24 -29.98 -1.54
N ALA A 150 43.68 -28.77 -1.55
CA ALA A 150 44.36 -27.55 -2.00
C ALA A 150 45.30 -26.94 -0.94
N ASP A 151 45.31 -27.47 0.29
CA ASP A 151 46.14 -26.93 1.38
C ASP A 151 47.55 -27.53 1.33
N PRO A 152 48.59 -26.74 1.01
CA PRO A 152 49.96 -27.26 0.86
C PRO A 152 50.57 -27.74 2.19
N GLU A 153 50.04 -27.32 3.34
CA GLU A 153 50.58 -27.71 4.64
C GLU A 153 50.27 -29.17 4.98
N VAL A 154 49.14 -29.70 4.49
CA VAL A 154 48.66 -31.06 4.79
C VAL A 154 48.47 -31.94 3.56
N CYS A 155 48.42 -31.33 2.38
CA CYS A 155 48.28 -31.97 1.07
C CYS A 155 48.92 -31.06 0.01
N GLY A 156 48.21 -30.73 -1.07
CA GLY A 156 48.70 -29.98 -2.22
C GLY A 156 48.41 -30.72 -3.53
N TYR A 157 48.59 -30.02 -4.65
CA TYR A 157 48.51 -30.62 -5.97
C TYR A 157 49.91 -30.93 -6.52
N SER A 158 50.06 -32.11 -7.10
CA SER A 158 51.29 -32.52 -7.78
C SER A 158 51.48 -31.70 -9.06
N SER A 159 52.70 -31.23 -9.30
CA SER A 159 53.06 -30.46 -10.49
C SER A 159 54.46 -30.88 -10.99
N PRO A 160 54.66 -30.98 -12.33
CA PRO A 160 55.98 -31.20 -12.92
C PRO A 160 56.87 -29.95 -12.97
N PHE A 161 56.24 -28.77 -12.86
CA PHE A 161 56.92 -27.48 -12.77
C PHE A 161 56.76 -26.95 -11.34
N GLU A 162 57.68 -26.08 -10.91
CA GLU A 162 57.73 -25.47 -9.57
C GLU A 162 56.34 -25.28 -8.95
N GLN A 163 56.19 -25.73 -7.69
CA GLN A 163 54.92 -25.80 -6.95
C GLN A 163 53.98 -24.67 -7.35
N ILE A 164 52.95 -24.96 -8.15
CA ILE A 164 51.82 -24.05 -8.26
C ILE A 164 51.29 -23.96 -6.84
N ASN A 165 51.53 -22.84 -6.16
CA ASN A 165 51.04 -22.64 -4.81
C ASN A 165 49.54 -22.39 -4.92
N VAL A 166 48.77 -23.47 -5.08
CA VAL A 166 47.31 -23.44 -5.13
C VAL A 166 46.75 -22.91 -3.81
N GLY A 167 47.55 -22.96 -2.73
CA GLY A 167 47.31 -22.26 -1.48
C GLY A 167 47.21 -20.74 -1.67
N ASP A 168 48.09 -20.12 -2.46
CA ASP A 168 48.04 -18.68 -2.76
C ASP A 168 46.83 -18.32 -3.62
N LEU A 169 46.47 -19.18 -4.58
CA LEU A 169 45.26 -18.96 -5.40
C LEU A 169 43.99 -19.15 -4.57
N ALA A 170 43.93 -20.16 -3.71
CA ALA A 170 42.81 -20.38 -2.79
C ALA A 170 42.73 -19.31 -1.70
N ALA A 171 43.87 -18.80 -1.21
CA ALA A 171 43.94 -17.69 -0.26
C ALA A 171 43.51 -16.38 -0.93
N GLN A 172 43.92 -16.12 -2.18
CA GLN A 172 43.40 -15.00 -2.96
C GLN A 172 41.90 -15.11 -3.20
N PHE A 173 41.40 -16.31 -3.51
CA PHE A 173 39.97 -16.53 -3.72
C PHE A 173 39.18 -16.32 -2.42
N ARG A 174 39.68 -16.82 -1.28
CA ARG A 174 39.11 -16.59 0.06
C ARG A 174 39.14 -15.11 0.44
N ALA A 175 40.27 -14.43 0.24
CA ALA A 175 40.39 -12.99 0.50
C ALA A 175 39.40 -12.18 -0.35
N LEU A 176 39.19 -12.57 -1.60
CA LEU A 176 38.20 -11.96 -2.47
C LEU A 176 36.77 -12.21 -1.96
N THR A 177 36.46 -13.45 -1.53
CA THR A 177 35.13 -13.77 -0.97
C THR A 177 34.86 -13.07 0.37
N ASP A 178 35.88 -12.95 1.21
CA ASP A 178 35.81 -12.21 2.47
C ASP A 178 35.59 -10.72 2.22
N SER A 179 36.27 -10.13 1.22
CA SER A 179 36.07 -8.73 0.80
C SER A 179 34.64 -8.47 0.34
N TYR A 180 34.10 -9.32 -0.55
CA TYR A 180 32.71 -9.19 -1.00
C TYR A 180 31.71 -9.39 0.14
N SER A 181 32.01 -10.27 1.10
CA SER A 181 31.17 -10.47 2.28
C SER A 181 31.15 -9.25 3.19
N LEU A 182 32.29 -8.57 3.34
CA LEU A 182 32.41 -7.32 4.10
C LEU A 182 31.62 -6.19 3.43
N GLU A 183 31.81 -5.98 2.12
CA GLU A 183 31.10 -4.97 1.34
C GLU A 183 29.58 -5.20 1.38
N PHE A 184 29.14 -6.46 1.29
CA PHE A 184 27.73 -6.81 1.43
C PHE A 184 27.19 -6.49 2.82
N GLN A 185 27.94 -6.80 3.89
CA GLN A 185 27.54 -6.47 5.25
C GLN A 185 27.47 -4.96 5.47
N GLU A 186 28.41 -4.19 4.96
CA GLU A 186 28.41 -2.73 5.03
C GLU A 186 27.25 -2.11 4.25
N TRP A 187 26.99 -2.60 3.03
CA TRP A 187 25.81 -2.20 2.25
C TRP A 187 24.51 -2.55 2.98
N PHE A 188 24.42 -3.76 3.55
CA PHE A 188 23.23 -4.21 4.27
C PHE A 188 23.01 -3.42 5.56
N GLN A 189 24.07 -3.09 6.29
CA GLN A 189 23.98 -2.21 7.46
C GLN A 189 23.60 -0.78 7.07
N ASN A 190 24.11 -0.26 5.95
CA ASN A 190 23.67 1.02 5.43
C ASN A 190 22.19 1.02 5.03
N LEU A 191 21.69 -0.06 4.41
CA LEU A 191 20.25 -0.23 4.18
C LEU A 191 19.46 -0.28 5.48
N LYS A 192 19.94 -1.00 6.50
CA LYS A 192 19.29 -1.03 7.82
C LYS A 192 19.29 0.33 8.51
N ASN A 193 20.37 1.10 8.40
CA ASN A 193 20.48 2.46 8.93
C ASN A 193 19.58 3.45 8.16
N GLN A 194 19.42 3.26 6.86
CA GLN A 194 18.44 4.03 6.08
C GLN A 194 17.02 3.68 6.55
N LEU A 195 16.71 2.40 6.68
CA LEU A 195 15.42 1.87 7.12
C LEU A 195 15.23 1.89 8.65
N ASP A 196 16.03 2.64 9.41
CA ASP A 196 15.94 2.64 10.87
C ASP A 196 14.59 3.17 11.38
N ASP A 197 14.36 3.00 12.68
CA ASP A 197 13.16 3.39 13.41
C ASP A 197 12.60 4.77 13.03
N ASN A 198 13.42 5.73 12.59
CA ASN A 198 13.00 7.04 12.12
C ASN A 198 12.27 7.00 10.79
N GLN A 199 12.65 6.16 9.81
CA GLN A 199 11.92 6.08 8.53
C GLN A 199 10.64 5.28 8.68
N ALA A 200 10.64 4.18 9.42
CA ALA A 200 9.42 3.44 9.74
C ALA A 200 8.46 4.29 10.58
N ALA A 201 8.95 4.99 11.61
CA ALA A 201 8.14 5.92 12.39
C ALA A 201 7.70 7.15 11.57
N ASN A 202 8.52 7.67 10.66
CA ASN A 202 8.12 8.76 9.77
C ASN A 202 7.06 8.32 8.78
N LEU A 203 7.16 7.11 8.22
CA LEU A 203 6.12 6.53 7.36
C LEU A 203 4.84 6.27 8.16
N GLN A 204 4.94 5.74 9.38
CA GLN A 204 3.81 5.58 10.28
C GLN A 204 3.17 6.94 10.63
N ASN A 205 3.97 7.97 10.89
CA ASN A 205 3.47 9.33 11.11
C ASN A 205 2.83 9.91 9.86
N GLN A 206 3.37 9.65 8.66
CA GLN A 206 2.77 10.07 7.39
C GLN A 206 1.42 9.36 7.15
N ILE A 207 1.34 8.06 7.44
CA ILE A 207 0.10 7.27 7.43
C ILE A 207 -0.90 7.83 8.45
N ASP A 208 -0.51 8.03 9.70
CA ASP A 208 -1.39 8.55 10.75
C ASP A 208 -1.92 9.96 10.46
N ASN A 209 -1.16 10.75 9.68
CA ASN A 209 -1.49 12.10 9.25
C ASN A 209 -2.25 12.16 7.90
N SER A 210 -2.29 11.10 7.10
CA SER A 210 -3.20 11.01 5.95
C SER A 210 -4.64 10.78 6.43
N ILE A 211 -5.60 11.44 5.76
CA ILE A 211 -7.03 11.25 6.05
C ILE A 211 -7.42 9.84 5.57
N HIS A 212 -7.45 8.88 6.50
CA HIS A 212 -7.81 7.49 6.25
C HIS A 212 -9.26 7.15 6.61
N ASP A 213 -9.71 6.00 6.11
CA ASP A 213 -10.76 5.19 6.73
C ASP A 213 -10.22 4.63 8.07
N ARG A 214 -10.82 5.08 9.17
CA ARG A 214 -10.51 4.70 10.54
C ARG A 214 -11.36 3.52 11.01
N GLY A 215 -12.26 3.02 10.16
CA GLY A 215 -13.13 1.90 10.45
C GLY A 215 -14.18 2.23 11.51
N GLN A 216 -14.56 1.19 12.26
CA GLN A 216 -15.66 1.24 13.21
C GLN A 216 -15.32 2.10 14.44
N VAL A 217 -16.23 3.00 14.82
CA VAL A 217 -16.16 3.74 16.08
C VAL A 217 -16.26 2.75 17.25
N PRO A 218 -15.31 2.77 18.21
CA PRO A 218 -15.38 1.90 19.38
C PRO A 218 -16.66 2.12 20.19
N LYS A 219 -17.22 1.03 20.74
CA LYS A 219 -18.37 1.11 21.65
C LYS A 219 -17.97 1.85 22.93
N GLY A 220 -18.84 2.74 23.39
CA GLY A 220 -18.60 3.66 24.52
C GLY A 220 -17.88 4.94 24.12
N THR A 221 -17.80 5.26 22.83
CA THR A 221 -17.13 6.49 22.38
C THR A 221 -17.97 7.72 22.68
N ASP A 222 -17.33 8.76 23.21
CA ASP A 222 -17.87 10.11 23.22
C ASP A 222 -17.37 10.85 21.97
N LEU A 223 -18.30 11.32 21.12
CA LEU A 223 -17.92 12.05 19.91
C LEU A 223 -17.20 13.37 20.20
N ASP A 224 -17.31 13.94 21.39
CA ASP A 224 -16.53 15.12 21.77
C ASP A 224 -15.03 14.81 21.88
N LEU A 225 -14.69 13.55 22.16
CA LEU A 225 -13.32 13.04 22.22
C LEU A 225 -12.82 12.51 20.87
N LEU A 226 -13.70 12.35 19.88
CA LEU A 226 -13.37 11.88 18.53
C LEU A 226 -12.79 13.03 17.67
N ILE A 227 -11.58 13.47 18.02
CA ILE A 227 -10.95 14.68 17.45
C ILE A 227 -9.90 14.40 16.37
N LYS A 228 -9.59 13.13 16.10
CA LYS A 228 -8.59 12.76 15.07
C LYS A 228 -9.23 12.86 13.69
N ALA A 229 -8.53 13.46 12.73
CA ALA A 229 -9.04 13.56 11.38
C ALA A 229 -9.15 12.17 10.71
N GLY A 230 -10.23 11.97 9.96
CA GLY A 230 -10.51 10.70 9.27
C GLY A 230 -11.99 10.45 9.02
N PHE A 231 -12.25 9.35 8.32
CA PHE A 231 -13.58 8.78 8.08
C PHE A 231 -13.81 7.64 9.07
N TYR A 232 -14.98 7.60 9.70
CA TYR A 232 -15.36 6.59 10.68
C TYR A 232 -16.72 6.01 10.32
N VAL A 233 -16.98 4.77 10.74
CA VAL A 233 -18.27 4.11 10.60
C VAL A 233 -18.85 3.84 11.99
N ALA A 234 -20.12 4.14 12.18
CA ALA A 234 -20.87 3.75 13.37
C ALA A 234 -21.98 2.79 12.93
N SER A 235 -21.70 1.48 12.99
CA SER A 235 -22.66 0.40 12.67
C SER A 235 -23.02 -0.43 13.90
N ASP A 236 -24.28 -0.81 14.10
CA ASP A 236 -24.69 -1.68 15.22
C ASP A 236 -24.30 -1.11 16.60
N ILE A 237 -24.36 0.21 16.73
CA ILE A 237 -24.02 0.96 17.95
C ILE A 237 -25.29 1.43 18.65
N VAL A 238 -25.42 1.11 19.93
CA VAL A 238 -26.58 1.54 20.74
C VAL A 238 -26.42 3.01 21.17
N PRO A 239 -27.36 3.91 20.82
CA PRO A 239 -27.29 5.32 21.21
C PRO A 239 -27.32 5.49 22.75
N ASP A 240 -26.70 6.56 23.25
CA ASP A 240 -26.63 6.94 24.67
C ASP A 240 -25.92 5.94 25.60
N ILE A 241 -25.60 4.74 25.13
CA ILE A 241 -24.82 3.72 25.85
C ILE A 241 -23.45 3.55 25.20
N GLU A 242 -23.44 3.30 23.89
CA GLU A 242 -22.23 2.97 23.14
C GLU A 242 -21.73 4.15 22.28
N LEU A 243 -22.54 5.20 22.12
CA LEU A 243 -22.15 6.47 21.52
C LEU A 243 -22.81 7.64 22.23
N MET A 244 -21.98 8.57 22.70
CA MET A 244 -22.40 9.78 23.40
C MET A 244 -22.16 11.02 22.53
N ASN A 245 -22.89 12.11 22.82
CA ASN A 245 -22.80 13.38 22.10
C ASN A 245 -22.98 13.27 20.57
N TYR A 246 -23.81 12.33 20.13
CA TYR A 246 -24.27 12.21 18.75
C TYR A 246 -25.42 13.19 18.45
N PRO A 247 -25.67 13.54 17.17
CA PRO A 247 -26.78 14.42 16.81
C PRO A 247 -28.13 13.85 17.25
N LYS A 248 -28.93 14.65 17.94
CA LYS A 248 -30.29 14.26 18.32
C LYS A 248 -31.21 14.41 17.09
N GLY A 249 -32.02 13.37 16.83
CA GLY A 249 -32.90 13.31 15.64
C GLY A 249 -32.49 12.29 14.56
N ILE A 250 -31.42 11.51 14.79
CA ILE A 250 -31.04 10.41 13.90
C ILE A 250 -32.07 9.28 13.86
N SER A 251 -32.13 8.59 12.73
CA SER A 251 -32.90 7.37 12.54
C SER A 251 -32.13 6.15 13.05
N LEU A 252 -32.84 5.28 13.75
CA LEU A 252 -32.32 4.00 14.20
C LEU A 252 -32.82 2.89 13.27
N ASP A 253 -32.04 1.84 13.16
CA ASP A 253 -32.46 0.64 12.43
C ASP A 253 -33.55 -0.15 13.21
N ASN A 254 -34.01 -1.26 12.63
CA ASN A 254 -35.01 -2.12 13.25
C ASN A 254 -34.54 -2.79 14.56
N THR A 255 -33.24 -2.74 14.85
CA THR A 255 -32.64 -3.28 16.09
C THR A 255 -32.42 -2.20 17.15
N GLY A 256 -32.74 -0.93 16.86
CA GLY A 256 -32.56 0.20 17.76
C GLY A 256 -31.12 0.72 17.80
N THR A 257 -30.33 0.46 16.76
CA THR A 257 -28.92 0.85 16.65
C THR A 257 -28.69 1.89 15.56
N ILE A 258 -27.56 2.59 15.67
CA ILE A 258 -27.08 3.59 14.73
C ILE A 258 -26.39 2.91 13.55
N TYR A 259 -26.70 3.37 12.34
CA TYR A 259 -25.91 3.12 11.14
C TYR A 259 -25.55 4.45 10.46
N ALA A 260 -24.30 4.88 10.60
CA ALA A 260 -23.84 6.20 10.15
C ALA A 260 -22.38 6.22 9.72
N GLN A 261 -22.02 7.23 8.92
CA GLN A 261 -20.62 7.59 8.64
C GLN A 261 -20.29 8.93 9.31
N ILE A 262 -19.10 9.04 9.90
CA ILE A 262 -18.66 10.24 10.60
C ILE A 262 -17.36 10.71 9.98
N VAL A 263 -17.30 11.99 9.61
CA VAL A 263 -16.10 12.61 9.07
C VAL A 263 -15.62 13.67 10.03
N VAL A 264 -14.36 13.57 10.44
CA VAL A 264 -13.71 14.56 11.31
C VAL A 264 -12.68 15.31 10.50
N PHE A 265 -12.88 16.61 10.35
CA PHE A 265 -11.91 17.52 9.77
C PHE A 265 -11.19 18.25 10.90
N LYS A 266 -9.86 18.21 10.91
CA LYS A 266 -9.03 18.97 11.84
C LYS A 266 -8.04 19.81 11.05
N ASN A 267 -8.05 21.12 11.28
CA ASN A 267 -7.04 22.00 10.72
C ASN A 267 -5.78 21.92 11.58
N ALA A 268 -4.63 21.54 10.99
CA ALA A 268 -3.38 21.42 11.74
C ALA A 268 -2.90 22.75 12.36
N SER A 269 -3.26 23.88 11.76
CA SER A 269 -2.84 25.22 12.19
C SER A 269 -3.83 25.91 13.12
N SER A 270 -4.88 25.21 13.58
CA SER A 270 -5.93 25.76 14.43
C SER A 270 -6.43 24.71 15.42
N THR A 271 -7.08 25.14 16.49
CA THR A 271 -7.82 24.25 17.40
C THR A 271 -9.19 23.86 16.84
N MET A 272 -9.58 24.43 15.70
CA MET A 272 -10.87 24.18 15.06
C MET A 272 -10.97 22.74 14.53
N ILE A 273 -12.05 22.07 14.94
CA ILE A 273 -12.43 20.74 14.47
C ILE A 273 -13.85 20.84 13.92
N LYS A 274 -14.11 20.24 12.76
CA LYS A 274 -15.46 20.09 12.23
C LYS A 274 -15.81 18.62 12.17
N GLN A 275 -16.97 18.25 12.69
CA GLN A 275 -17.53 16.93 12.53
C GLN A 275 -18.73 16.99 11.61
N VAL A 276 -18.83 15.98 10.75
CA VAL A 276 -20.00 15.72 9.91
C VAL A 276 -20.45 14.30 10.20
N PHE A 277 -21.74 14.13 10.42
CA PHE A 277 -22.39 12.86 10.73
C PHE A 277 -23.44 12.60 9.67
N TYR A 278 -23.25 11.53 8.90
CA TYR A 278 -24.11 11.07 7.84
C TYR A 278 -24.93 9.90 8.36
N ASP A 279 -26.20 10.13 8.65
CA ASP A 279 -27.13 9.07 9.00
C ASP A 279 -27.50 8.30 7.73
N GLN A 280 -27.11 7.02 7.67
CA GLN A 280 -27.32 6.19 6.48
C GLN A 280 -28.77 5.71 6.34
N GLN A 281 -29.57 5.78 7.41
CA GLN A 281 -30.97 5.36 7.38
C GLN A 281 -31.88 6.45 6.85
N SER A 282 -31.72 7.68 7.33
CA SER A 282 -32.51 8.84 6.87
C SER A 282 -31.87 9.56 5.68
N THR A 283 -30.59 9.32 5.40
CA THR A 283 -29.74 10.14 4.51
C THR A 283 -29.54 11.58 4.97
N ASP A 284 -29.93 11.90 6.21
CA ASP A 284 -29.71 13.21 6.81
C ASP A 284 -28.23 13.45 7.12
N GLU A 285 -27.76 14.67 6.87
CA GLU A 285 -26.42 15.12 7.28
C GLU A 285 -26.55 16.06 8.48
N TYR A 286 -25.72 15.85 9.49
CA TYR A 286 -25.57 16.73 10.65
C TYR A 286 -24.14 17.24 10.73
N THR A 287 -23.95 18.48 11.13
CA THR A 287 -22.63 19.06 11.33
C THR A 287 -22.52 19.82 12.63
N ARG A 288 -21.32 19.85 13.20
CA ARG A 288 -20.94 20.74 14.30
C ARG A 288 -19.47 21.09 14.19
N SER A 289 -19.07 22.15 14.90
CA SER A 289 -17.67 22.54 15.01
C SER A 289 -17.26 22.75 16.46
N TYR A 290 -16.03 22.38 16.78
CA TYR A 290 -15.34 22.83 17.98
C TYR A 290 -14.64 24.15 17.67
N ALA A 291 -15.05 25.22 18.34
CA ALA A 291 -14.47 26.55 18.20
C ALA A 291 -14.60 27.30 19.54
N ASN A 292 -13.71 28.25 19.81
CA ASN A 292 -13.72 29.03 21.05
C ASN A 292 -13.74 28.16 22.32
N ASN A 293 -12.96 27.07 22.32
CA ASN A 293 -12.85 26.10 23.40
C ASN A 293 -14.14 25.35 23.78
N ALA A 294 -15.13 25.29 22.89
CA ALA A 294 -16.37 24.55 23.13
C ALA A 294 -16.89 23.87 21.85
N TRP A 295 -17.59 22.75 22.02
CA TRP A 295 -18.39 22.15 20.95
C TRP A 295 -19.67 22.97 20.74
N GLN A 296 -19.93 23.34 19.49
CA GLN A 296 -21.23 23.82 19.09
C GLN A 296 -22.24 22.67 19.05
N ALA A 297 -23.51 22.99 19.24
CA ALA A 297 -24.57 22.00 19.07
C ALA A 297 -24.58 21.44 17.65
N TRP A 298 -24.99 20.18 17.51
CA TRP A 298 -25.25 19.58 16.20
C TRP A 298 -26.36 20.33 15.47
N GLN A 299 -26.11 20.62 14.19
CA GLN A 299 -27.06 21.25 13.29
C GLN A 299 -27.34 20.29 12.14
N LYS A 300 -28.62 19.99 11.90
CA LYS A 300 -29.04 19.23 10.73
C LYS A 300 -28.92 20.11 9.48
N VAL A 301 -28.30 19.60 8.42
CA VAL A 301 -28.22 20.26 7.13
C VAL A 301 -29.61 20.21 6.49
N ALA A 302 -30.14 21.38 6.13
CA ALA A 302 -31.43 21.47 5.48
C ALA A 302 -31.39 20.89 4.07
N THR A 303 -32.31 19.98 3.76
CA THR A 303 -32.54 19.48 2.39
C THR A 303 -33.65 20.25 1.71
N THR A 304 -33.90 19.99 0.42
CA THR A 304 -35.05 20.57 -0.30
C THR A 304 -36.38 20.26 0.38
N ASP A 305 -36.49 19.13 1.07
CA ASP A 305 -37.70 18.74 1.81
C ASP A 305 -37.88 19.54 3.10
N ASN A 306 -36.83 20.24 3.57
CA ASN A 306 -36.90 21.18 4.68
C ASN A 306 -37.17 22.61 4.22
N ILE A 307 -37.21 22.86 2.91
CA ILE A 307 -37.75 24.10 2.38
C ILE A 307 -39.26 23.99 2.53
N GLU A 308 -39.82 24.67 3.53
CA GLU A 308 -41.27 24.80 3.66
C GLU A 308 -41.81 25.44 2.37
N GLU A 309 -42.43 24.64 1.51
CA GLU A 309 -43.18 25.15 0.38
C GLU A 309 -44.29 26.03 0.97
N ILE A 310 -44.31 27.32 0.61
CA ILE A 310 -45.32 28.28 1.09
C ILE A 310 -46.68 27.84 0.52
N THR A 311 -47.32 26.91 1.21
CA THR A 311 -48.62 26.30 0.88
C THR A 311 -49.76 26.98 1.61
N ALA A 312 -49.43 27.86 2.58
CA ALA A 312 -50.41 28.73 3.22
C ALA A 312 -51.09 29.60 2.16
N GLY A 313 -52.39 29.37 1.95
CA GLY A 313 -53.22 30.19 1.08
C GLY A 313 -53.49 29.65 -0.33
N ASN A 314 -53.08 28.41 -0.67
CA ASN A 314 -53.46 27.80 -1.95
C ASN A 314 -54.98 27.87 -2.17
N THR A 315 -55.39 28.32 -3.36
CA THR A 315 -56.80 28.37 -3.75
C THR A 315 -57.11 27.21 -4.68
N ASN A 316 -58.18 26.46 -4.42
CA ASN A 316 -58.56 25.30 -5.25
C ASN A 316 -58.90 25.70 -6.70
N GLU A 317 -59.37 26.93 -6.90
CA GLU A 317 -59.77 27.49 -8.19
C GLU A 317 -59.39 28.97 -8.27
N PHE A 318 -59.57 29.58 -9.45
CA PHE A 318 -59.45 31.02 -9.59
C PHE A 318 -60.61 31.74 -8.90
N ILE A 319 -60.28 32.68 -8.02
CA ILE A 319 -61.24 33.48 -7.25
C ILE A 319 -61.45 34.83 -7.96
N PRO A 320 -62.71 35.24 -8.19
CA PRO A 320 -63.00 36.48 -8.90
C PRO A 320 -62.57 37.72 -8.10
N LEU A 321 -62.05 38.71 -8.84
CA LEU A 321 -61.64 40.03 -8.34
C LEU A 321 -62.73 41.06 -8.65
N THR A 322 -63.03 41.92 -7.68
CA THR A 322 -64.04 42.97 -7.84
C THR A 322 -63.44 44.23 -8.48
N MET A 323 -63.94 44.60 -9.67
CA MET A 323 -63.54 45.83 -10.35
C MET A 323 -63.97 47.08 -9.55
N ALA A 324 -63.16 48.15 -9.61
CA ALA A 324 -63.50 49.41 -8.99
C ALA A 324 -64.75 50.04 -9.64
N LYS A 325 -65.51 50.81 -8.85
CA LYS A 325 -66.72 51.50 -9.33
C LYS A 325 -66.41 52.37 -10.57
N GLY A 326 -67.08 52.08 -11.67
CA GLY A 326 -66.86 52.75 -12.96
C GLY A 326 -65.97 51.99 -13.95
N PHE A 327 -65.50 50.79 -13.60
CA PHE A 327 -64.78 49.89 -14.49
C PHE A 327 -65.50 48.54 -14.61
N THR A 328 -65.25 47.84 -15.72
CA THR A 328 -65.70 46.47 -15.98
C THR A 328 -64.58 45.69 -16.67
N ALA A 329 -64.60 44.37 -16.57
CA ALA A 329 -63.69 43.46 -17.25
C ALA A 329 -64.45 42.21 -17.70
N ASN A 330 -63.99 41.56 -18.76
CA ASN A 330 -64.54 40.26 -19.20
C ASN A 330 -64.17 39.16 -18.21
N ARG A 331 -62.99 39.28 -17.59
CA ARG A 331 -62.47 38.36 -16.58
C ARG A 331 -61.54 39.13 -15.66
N ALA A 332 -61.67 38.95 -14.35
CA ALA A 332 -60.75 39.49 -13.37
C ALA A 332 -60.73 38.51 -12.20
N GLU A 333 -59.61 37.86 -11.95
CA GLU A 333 -59.50 36.79 -10.97
C GLU A 333 -58.05 36.54 -10.55
N TYR A 334 -57.89 35.86 -9.42
CA TYR A 334 -56.58 35.42 -8.93
C TYR A 334 -56.60 33.95 -8.50
N CYS A 335 -55.44 33.32 -8.50
CA CYS A 335 -55.24 31.99 -7.93
C CYS A 335 -53.92 31.97 -7.17
N ILE A 336 -53.87 31.26 -6.06
CA ILE A 336 -52.65 30.98 -5.31
C ILE A 336 -52.32 29.51 -5.48
N LYS A 337 -51.13 29.22 -6.01
CA LYS A 337 -50.66 27.85 -6.19
C LYS A 337 -49.16 27.75 -5.98
N ASN A 338 -48.75 26.87 -5.08
CA ASN A 338 -47.36 26.51 -4.81
C ASN A 338 -46.48 27.74 -4.50
N GLY A 339 -46.97 28.63 -3.63
CA GLY A 339 -46.25 29.86 -3.28
C GLY A 339 -46.21 30.93 -4.36
N TRP A 340 -47.06 30.84 -5.40
CA TRP A 340 -47.20 31.87 -6.43
C TRP A 340 -48.63 32.39 -6.51
N ILE A 341 -48.74 33.71 -6.64
CA ILE A 341 -50.00 34.43 -6.87
C ILE A 341 -50.12 34.73 -8.36
N PHE A 342 -51.10 34.11 -9.00
CA PHE A 342 -51.47 34.36 -10.38
C PHE A 342 -52.62 35.36 -10.41
N ILE A 343 -52.46 36.48 -11.10
CA ILE A 343 -53.53 37.48 -11.29
C ILE A 343 -53.78 37.61 -12.79
N THR A 344 -55.03 37.48 -13.20
CA THR A 344 -55.46 37.60 -14.59
C THR A 344 -56.59 38.63 -14.68
N VAL A 345 -56.41 39.63 -15.54
CA VAL A 345 -57.46 40.57 -15.91
C VAL A 345 -57.54 40.62 -17.43
N GLN A 346 -58.73 40.44 -18.00
CA GLN A 346 -58.93 40.45 -19.45
C GLN A 346 -60.06 41.41 -19.84
N GLY A 347 -59.77 42.25 -20.83
CA GLY A 347 -60.74 43.16 -21.43
C GLY A 347 -61.25 44.24 -20.46
N ALA A 348 -60.43 44.65 -19.49
CA ALA A 348 -60.78 45.72 -18.57
C ALA A 348 -60.93 47.05 -19.31
N ARG A 349 -61.96 47.82 -18.94
CA ARG A 349 -62.31 49.11 -19.57
C ARG A 349 -63.14 49.97 -18.61
N PRO A 350 -63.16 51.30 -18.77
CA PRO A 350 -64.08 52.13 -18.01
C PRO A 350 -65.51 52.02 -18.59
N ASN A 351 -66.52 52.13 -17.72
CA ASN A 351 -67.94 52.06 -18.09
C ASN A 351 -68.40 53.27 -18.92
N SER A 352 -67.67 54.38 -18.81
CA SER A 352 -67.84 55.62 -19.58
C SER A 352 -66.48 56.27 -19.77
N THR A 353 -66.30 57.13 -20.78
CA THR A 353 -65.02 57.81 -21.00
C THR A 353 -64.62 58.61 -19.77
N VAL A 354 -63.41 58.36 -19.26
CA VAL A 354 -62.85 59.08 -18.11
C VAL A 354 -61.75 60.03 -18.58
N THR A 355 -61.73 61.26 -18.05
CA THR A 355 -60.83 62.34 -18.47
C THR A 355 -60.24 63.05 -17.25
N GLY A 356 -59.03 63.61 -17.38
CA GLY A 356 -58.48 64.57 -16.41
C GLY A 356 -57.74 63.97 -15.22
N LYS A 357 -57.41 62.67 -15.24
CA LYS A 357 -56.52 62.06 -14.24
C LYS A 357 -55.27 61.48 -14.89
N SER A 358 -54.14 61.64 -14.19
CA SER A 358 -52.85 61.05 -14.55
C SER A 358 -52.84 59.52 -14.35
N TYR A 359 -53.71 58.99 -13.50
CA TYR A 359 -53.88 57.56 -13.25
C TYR A 359 -55.33 57.19 -12.85
N TYR A 360 -55.68 55.92 -13.05
CA TYR A 360 -56.98 55.36 -12.65
C TYR A 360 -56.80 54.05 -11.89
N THR A 361 -57.38 53.95 -10.69
CA THR A 361 -57.51 52.68 -9.98
C THR A 361 -58.70 51.92 -10.54
N PHE A 362 -58.46 50.76 -11.14
CA PHE A 362 -59.51 49.94 -11.77
C PHE A 362 -59.81 48.66 -10.99
N LEU A 363 -58.97 48.30 -10.03
CA LEU A 363 -59.10 47.12 -9.19
C LEU A 363 -58.36 47.35 -7.86
N THR A 364 -58.83 46.73 -6.77
CA THR A 364 -58.09 46.61 -5.51
C THR A 364 -58.02 45.13 -5.14
N LEU A 365 -56.82 44.63 -4.87
CA LEU A 365 -56.59 43.25 -4.49
C LEU A 365 -57.11 43.00 -3.06
N PRO A 366 -57.64 41.79 -2.77
CA PRO A 366 -58.02 41.42 -1.40
C PRO A 366 -56.86 41.59 -0.40
N THR A 367 -57.17 41.88 0.85
CA THR A 367 -56.19 42.03 1.94
C THR A 367 -55.31 40.78 2.08
N ALA A 368 -55.90 39.59 1.90
CA ALA A 368 -55.22 38.30 1.94
C ALA A 368 -54.12 38.15 0.87
N ILE A 369 -54.19 38.90 -0.23
CA ILE A 369 -53.13 38.94 -1.26
C ILE A 369 -52.20 40.12 -1.00
N THR A 370 -52.79 41.28 -0.68
CA THR A 370 -52.08 42.55 -0.51
C THR A 370 -50.99 42.47 0.54
N ALA A 371 -51.21 41.73 1.64
CA ALA A 371 -50.21 41.51 2.68
C ALA A 371 -48.91 40.90 2.14
N HIS A 372 -48.99 40.05 1.11
CA HIS A 372 -47.83 39.39 0.50
C HIS A 372 -47.15 40.24 -0.60
N ILE A 373 -47.67 41.42 -0.94
CA ILE A 373 -47.16 42.31 -2.01
C ILE A 373 -46.33 43.48 -1.45
N THR A 374 -46.35 43.71 -0.14
CA THR A 374 -45.78 44.88 0.57
C THR A 374 -44.28 45.15 0.34
N HIS A 375 -43.49 44.19 -0.18
CA HIS A 375 -42.08 44.39 -0.54
C HIS A 375 -41.77 44.20 -2.03
N ASN A 376 -42.81 44.10 -2.87
CA ASN A 376 -42.73 44.16 -4.34
C ASN A 376 -43.10 45.57 -4.83
N GLU A 377 -42.64 46.60 -4.12
CA GLU A 377 -42.92 48.00 -4.43
C GLU A 377 -42.40 48.33 -5.84
N GLY A 378 -43.28 48.83 -6.71
CA GLY A 378 -42.87 49.29 -8.04
C GLY A 378 -42.88 48.23 -9.14
N PHE A 379 -43.65 47.13 -8.99
CA PHE A 379 -43.97 46.28 -10.16
C PHE A 379 -44.79 47.10 -11.16
N MET A 380 -44.09 47.72 -12.11
CA MET A 380 -44.65 48.42 -13.24
C MET A 380 -44.64 47.50 -14.45
N TRP A 381 -45.75 47.47 -15.16
CA TRP A 381 -45.89 46.68 -16.38
C TRP A 381 -46.37 47.61 -17.49
N SER A 382 -45.65 47.60 -18.61
CA SER A 382 -46.02 48.36 -19.80
C SER A 382 -46.92 47.52 -20.68
N ASN A 383 -48.04 48.08 -21.17
CA ASN A 383 -48.85 47.38 -22.15
C ASN A 383 -49.14 48.24 -23.39
N PHE A 384 -49.37 47.51 -24.49
CA PHE A 384 -49.40 47.87 -25.91
C PHE A 384 -50.00 49.23 -26.34
N GLN A 385 -49.45 49.81 -27.41
CA GLN A 385 -49.95 51.01 -28.10
C GLN A 385 -51.18 50.72 -28.99
N GLY A 386 -52.22 51.54 -28.85
CA GLY A 386 -53.34 51.59 -29.80
C GLY A 386 -53.98 52.98 -29.78
N GLY A 387 -54.08 53.64 -30.93
CA GLY A 387 -54.68 54.97 -31.07
C GLY A 387 -53.84 56.15 -30.56
N GLY A 388 -52.51 56.01 -30.47
CA GLY A 388 -51.58 57.09 -30.09
C GLY A 388 -51.42 57.34 -28.59
N THR A 389 -52.03 56.52 -27.73
CA THR A 389 -51.86 56.58 -26.26
C THR A 389 -51.05 55.39 -25.76
N THR A 390 -50.09 55.67 -24.88
CA THR A 390 -49.30 54.63 -24.17
C THR A 390 -49.81 54.50 -22.74
N TYR A 391 -49.94 53.25 -22.27
CA TYR A 391 -50.44 52.92 -20.95
C TYR A 391 -49.37 52.12 -20.19
N SER A 392 -49.16 52.45 -18.92
CA SER A 392 -48.47 51.58 -17.97
C SER A 392 -49.39 51.27 -16.80
N GLY A 393 -49.16 50.17 -16.12
CA GLY A 393 -49.87 49.85 -14.90
C GLY A 393 -48.91 49.55 -13.77
N GLY A 394 -49.42 49.59 -12.54
CA GLY A 394 -48.66 49.21 -11.36
C GLY A 394 -49.56 48.81 -10.21
N ILE A 395 -48.98 48.12 -9.24
CA ILE A 395 -49.65 47.71 -8.00
C ILE A 395 -49.01 48.45 -6.84
N LEU A 396 -49.84 49.12 -6.05
CA LEU A 396 -49.41 49.83 -4.86
C LEU A 396 -49.39 48.89 -3.64
N THR A 397 -48.64 49.27 -2.62
CA THR A 397 -48.53 48.54 -1.33
C THR A 397 -49.87 48.36 -0.62
N ASN A 398 -50.85 49.22 -0.91
CA ASN A 398 -52.21 49.12 -0.39
C ASN A 398 -53.12 48.20 -1.24
N GLY A 399 -52.58 47.47 -2.21
CA GLY A 399 -53.30 46.52 -3.06
C GLY A 399 -54.03 47.16 -4.26
N GLN A 400 -53.96 48.49 -4.42
CA GLN A 400 -54.57 49.17 -5.56
C GLN A 400 -53.81 48.88 -6.85
N VAL A 401 -54.54 48.43 -7.87
CA VAL A 401 -54.01 48.26 -9.23
C VAL A 401 -54.39 49.50 -10.04
N GLN A 402 -53.38 50.22 -10.50
CA GLN A 402 -53.51 51.50 -11.18
C GLN A 402 -53.06 51.41 -12.63
N LEU A 403 -53.73 52.18 -13.49
CA LEU A 403 -53.38 52.43 -14.88
C LEU A 403 -52.94 53.89 -15.01
N TYR A 404 -51.72 54.11 -15.48
CA TYR A 404 -51.12 55.42 -15.74
C TYR A 404 -51.20 55.75 -17.23
N LEU A 405 -51.59 57.00 -17.55
CA LEU A 405 -51.71 57.48 -18.93
C LEU A 405 -50.56 58.43 -19.27
N THR A 406 -49.99 58.30 -20.48
CA THR A 406 -49.01 59.27 -21.01
C THR A 406 -49.41 59.78 -22.40
N PRO A 407 -49.48 61.12 -22.62
CA PRO A 407 -49.37 62.19 -21.62
C PRO A 407 -50.51 62.18 -20.59
N THR A 408 -50.25 62.73 -19.40
CA THR A 408 -51.12 62.70 -18.21
C THR A 408 -52.48 63.41 -18.36
N SER A 409 -52.69 64.09 -19.49
CA SER A 409 -53.93 64.77 -19.89
C SER A 409 -54.86 63.91 -20.75
N ASN A 410 -54.49 62.67 -21.07
CA ASN A 410 -55.28 61.83 -21.96
C ASN A 410 -56.58 61.32 -21.32
N SER A 411 -57.58 61.06 -22.16
CA SER A 411 -58.82 60.37 -21.79
C SER A 411 -58.69 58.87 -22.01
N LEU A 412 -59.24 58.07 -21.11
CA LEU A 412 -59.46 56.63 -21.34
C LEU A 412 -60.90 56.44 -21.81
N ALA A 413 -61.07 56.15 -23.11
CA ALA A 413 -62.38 55.96 -23.71
C ALA A 413 -63.05 54.64 -23.25
N SER A 414 -64.38 54.61 -23.22
CA SER A 414 -65.16 53.43 -22.79
C SER A 414 -64.99 52.18 -23.67
N ASN A 415 -64.44 52.33 -24.88
CA ASN A 415 -64.11 51.24 -25.79
C ASN A 415 -62.66 50.75 -25.66
N HIS A 416 -61.79 51.45 -24.93
CA HIS A 416 -60.40 51.03 -24.73
C HIS A 416 -60.33 49.85 -23.76
N ARG A 417 -59.75 48.74 -24.22
CA ARG A 417 -59.61 47.50 -23.46
C ARG A 417 -58.15 47.21 -23.16
N PHE A 418 -57.87 46.77 -21.94
CA PHE A 418 -56.56 46.29 -21.54
C PHE A 418 -56.66 44.95 -20.81
N SER A 419 -55.62 44.14 -20.93
CA SER A 419 -55.56 42.78 -20.38
C SER A 419 -54.17 42.48 -19.86
N PHE A 420 -54.06 41.69 -18.81
CA PHE A 420 -52.78 41.28 -18.23
C PHE A 420 -52.84 40.02 -17.44
N ASN A 421 -51.69 39.36 -17.44
CA ASN A 421 -51.41 38.24 -16.57
C ASN A 421 -50.14 38.56 -15.80
N MET A 422 -50.16 38.27 -14.52
CA MET A 422 -49.06 38.55 -13.63
C MET A 422 -48.89 37.39 -12.66
N VAL A 423 -47.63 37.06 -12.39
CA VAL A 423 -47.23 36.00 -11.48
C VAL A 423 -46.31 36.62 -10.44
N ILE A 424 -46.69 36.58 -9.17
CA ILE A 424 -45.95 37.17 -8.06
C ILE A 424 -45.57 36.05 -7.08
N PRO A 425 -44.32 35.94 -6.62
CA PRO A 425 -43.98 35.01 -5.56
C PRO A 425 -44.65 35.46 -4.24
N MET A 426 -45.30 34.54 -3.55
CA MET A 426 -45.74 34.75 -2.17
C MET A 426 -44.51 34.87 -1.28
N ARG A 427 -44.45 35.90 -0.45
CA ARG A 427 -43.45 36.02 0.60
C ARG A 427 -44.10 35.79 1.95
N ASN A 428 -43.37 35.18 2.88
CA ASN A 428 -43.75 35.13 4.28
C ASN A 428 -43.88 36.57 4.79
N THR A 429 -45.06 36.89 5.32
CA THR A 429 -45.36 38.14 6.02
C THR A 429 -44.91 38.07 7.46
#